data_AF-A0A258B402-F1
#
_entry.id   AF-A0A258B402-F1
#
_cell.length_a   1.000
_cell.length_b   1.000
_cell.length_c   1.000
_cell.angle_alpha   90.00
_cell.angle_beta   90.00
_cell.angle_gamma   90.00
#
_symmetry.space_group_name_H-M   'P 1'
#
loop_
_entity.id
_entity.type
_entity.pdbx_description
1 polymer ?
#
loop_
_entity_poly.entity_id
_entity_poly.type
_entity_poly.pdbx_seq_one_letter_code
_entity_poly.pdbx_strand_id
1 'polypeptide(L)'
;MKLATELDGGQHNTTEGKRHDEEREAFLRSQGIETLRFTNDEMMRHTDSVMNVIWNRTAFTPQSCPFAETDALHGKRRDGK
;
A
#
# COMPACT_ATOMS: atom_id res chain seq x y z
N MET A 1 1.06 -2.15 -5.49
CA MET A 1 1.42 -1.28 -4.36
C MET A 1 1.72 -2.13 -3.14
N LYS A 2 2.65 -1.71 -2.27
CA LYS A 2 2.92 -2.35 -0.98
C LYS A 2 2.57 -1.35 0.14
N LEU A 3 1.78 -1.78 1.11
CA LEU A 3 1.27 -0.94 2.19
C LEU A 3 1.56 -1.60 3.54
N ALA A 4 2.09 -0.83 4.48
CA ALA A 4 2.20 -1.18 5.88
C ALA A 4 1.18 -0.36 6.68
N THR A 5 0.56 -0.97 7.69
CA THR A 5 -0.34 -0.28 8.61
C THR A 5 0.16 -0.45 10.03
N GLU A 6 0.18 0.65 10.79
CA GLU A 6 0.61 0.69 12.18
C GLU A 6 -0.49 1.20 13.09
N LEU A 7 -0.52 0.64 14.30
CA LEU A 7 -1.38 1.09 15.37
C LEU A 7 -0.53 1.74 16.46
N ASP A 8 -0.76 3.02 16.73
CA ASP A 8 0.00 3.83 17.67
C ASP A 8 -0.73 3.92 19.02
N GLY A 9 -0.10 3.33 20.04
CA GLY A 9 -0.57 3.36 21.43
C GLY A 9 -0.02 4.52 22.27
N GLY A 10 0.61 5.53 21.65
CA GLY A 10 1.10 6.74 22.33
C GLY A 10 2.41 6.56 23.10
N GLN A 11 3.00 5.36 23.12
CA GLN A 11 4.29 5.08 23.78
C GLN A 11 5.51 5.49 22.92
N HIS A 12 5.30 6.07 21.73
CA HIS A 12 6.34 6.45 20.78
C HIS A 12 6.99 7.83 21.05
N ASN A 13 6.61 8.53 22.13
CA ASN A 13 7.04 9.91 22.37
C ASN A 13 8.39 10.07 23.07
N THR A 14 9.16 9.00 23.27
CA THR A 14 10.57 9.11 23.71
C THR A 14 11.47 9.53 22.55
N THR A 15 12.61 10.15 22.84
CA THR A 15 13.59 10.53 21.81
C THR A 15 14.09 9.31 21.04
N GLU A 16 14.28 8.19 21.74
CA GLU A 16 14.67 6.90 21.17
C GLU A 16 13.57 6.31 20.29
N GLY A 17 12.30 6.42 20.71
CA GLY A 17 11.13 5.98 19.95
C GLY A 17 11.00 6.73 18.63
N LYS A 18 11.22 8.05 18.64
CA LYS A 18 11.20 8.87 17.42
C LYS A 18 12.30 8.47 16.44
N ARG A 19 13.55 8.31 16.91
CA ARG A 19 14.66 7.88 16.05
C ARG A 19 14.38 6.51 15.42
N HIS A 20 13.85 5.58 16.22
CA HIS A 20 13.50 4.26 15.73
C HIS A 20 12.36 4.30 14.69
N ASP A 21 11.34 5.11 14.91
CA ASP A 21 10.24 5.29 13.96
C ASP A 21 10.72 5.92 12.64
N GLU A 22 11.62 6.91 12.70
CA GLU A 22 12.25 7.53 11.52
C GLU A 22 13.09 6.53 10.72
N GLU A 23 13.92 5.72 11.39
CA GLU A 23 14.74 4.68 10.75
C GLU A 23 13.86 3.62 10.08
N ARG A 24 12.79 3.21 10.76
CA ARG A 24 11.83 2.26 10.24
C ARG A 24 11.08 2.83 9.03
N GLU A 25 10.63 4.08 9.09
CA GLU A 25 9.93 4.73 7.99
C GLU A 25 10.85 4.87 6.76
N ALA A 26 12.10 5.29 6.98
CA ALA A 26 13.09 5.40 5.91
C ALA A 26 13.36 4.04 5.25
N PHE A 27 13.50 2.98 6.05
CA PHE A 27 13.67 1.63 5.53
C PHE A 27 12.46 1.19 4.70
N LEU A 28 11.24 1.30 5.20
CA LEU A 28 10.03 0.87 4.48
C LEU A 28 9.84 1.66 3.17
N ARG A 29 10.06 2.98 3.21
CA ARG A 29 10.03 3.83 2.03
C ARG A 29 11.06 3.39 0.98
N SER A 30 12.27 3.01 1.39
CA SER A 30 13.30 2.49 0.48
C SER A 30 12.88 1.21 -0.25
N GLN A 31 11.95 0.44 0.34
CA GLN A 31 11.41 -0.79 -0.25
C GLN A 31 10.15 -0.54 -1.11
N GLY A 32 9.79 0.73 -1.32
CA GLY A 32 8.56 1.12 -2.03
C GLY A 32 7.29 0.78 -1.25
N ILE A 33 7.38 0.75 0.09
CA ILE A 33 6.25 0.49 0.99
C ILE A 33 5.76 1.83 1.55
N GLU A 34 4.48 2.12 1.33
CA GLU A 34 3.81 3.23 1.99
C GLU A 34 3.37 2.81 3.40
N THR A 35 3.46 3.70 4.39
CA THR A 35 3.02 3.41 5.76
C THR A 35 1.83 4.29 6.12
N LEU A 36 0.77 3.67 6.65
CA LEU A 36 -0.36 4.35 7.29
C LEU A 36 -0.31 4.09 8.78
N ARG A 37 -0.51 5.13 9.59
CA ARG A 37 -0.53 5.01 11.05
C ARG A 37 -1.88 5.50 11.57
N PHE A 38 -2.46 4.72 12.47
CA PHE A 38 -3.70 5.04 13.17
C PHE A 38 -3.46 5.00 14.66
N THR A 39 -4.09 5.88 15.40
CA THR A 39 -4.14 5.81 16.87
C THR A 39 -5.09 4.69 17.32
N ASN A 40 -4.89 4.22 18.55
CA ASN A 40 -5.85 3.31 19.19
C ASN A 40 -7.28 3.87 19.19
N ASP A 41 -7.45 5.17 19.48
CA ASP A 41 -8.77 5.80 19.51
C ASP A 41 -9.43 5.84 18.14
N GLU A 42 -8.69 6.12 17.06
CA GLU A 42 -9.21 6.04 15.69
C GLU A 42 -9.67 4.63 15.34
N MET A 43 -8.87 3.62 15.68
CA MET A 43 -9.24 2.23 15.41
C MET A 43 -10.51 1.82 16.16
N MET A 44 -10.61 2.20 17.43
CA MET A 44 -11.72 1.78 18.30
C MET A 44 -13.01 2.58 18.09
N ARG A 45 -12.92 3.86 17.73
CA ARG A 45 -14.09 4.75 17.60
C ARG A 45 -14.51 4.99 16.16
N HIS A 46 -13.59 4.84 15.22
CA HIS A 46 -13.77 5.24 13.82
C HIS A 46 -13.30 4.14 12.85
N THR A 47 -13.57 2.87 13.19
CA THR A 47 -13.14 1.70 12.40
C THR A 47 -13.52 1.82 10.93
N ASP A 48 -14.75 2.25 10.60
CA ASP A 48 -15.19 2.42 9.22
C ASP A 48 -14.33 3.44 8.45
N SER A 49 -13.92 4.52 9.12
CA SER A 49 -13.02 5.52 8.53
C SER A 49 -11.64 4.92 8.25
N VAL A 50 -11.08 4.18 9.20
CA VAL A 50 -9.80 3.48 9.05
C VAL A 50 -9.86 2.51 7.86
N MET A 51 -10.93 1.71 7.78
CA MET A 51 -11.14 0.76 6.68
C MET A 51 -11.27 1.46 5.33
N ASN A 52 -11.98 2.59 5.26
CA ASN A 52 -12.10 3.37 4.02
C ASN A 52 -10.76 3.93 3.54
N VAL A 53 -9.89 4.39 4.46
CA VAL A 53 -8.54 4.85 4.10
C VAL A 53 -7.72 3.70 3.51
N ILE A 54 -7.71 2.54 4.16
CA ILE A 54 -6.99 1.34 3.68
C ILE A 54 -7.54 0.87 2.32
N TRP A 55 -8.86 0.84 2.19
CA TRP A 55 -9.54 0.45 0.95
C TRP A 55 -9.17 1.39 -0.19
N ASN A 56 -9.28 2.71 0.01
CA ASN A 56 -8.98 3.69 -1.04
C ASN A 56 -7.50 3.64 -1.46
N ARG A 57 -6.58 3.32 -0.54
CA ARG A 57 -5.18 3.14 -0.90
C ARG A 57 -4.97 1.90 -1.77
N THR A 58 -5.65 0.80 -1.46
CA THR A 58 -5.44 -0.51 -2.12
C THR A 58 -6.25 -0.72 -3.39
N ALA A 59 -7.47 -0.20 -3.47
CA ALA A 59 -8.39 -0.42 -4.58
C ALA A 59 -8.05 0.42 -5.84
N PHE A 60 -7.37 1.56 -5.69
CA PHE A 60 -7.12 2.50 -6.80
C PHE A 60 -5.72 2.43 -7.40
N THR A 61 -4.88 1.47 -7.03
CA THR A 61 -3.65 1.27 -7.78
C THR A 61 -3.95 0.59 -9.11
N PRO A 62 -3.69 1.24 -10.27
CA PRO A 62 -3.69 0.54 -11.54
C PRO A 62 -2.61 -0.52 -11.40
N GLN A 63 -3.02 -1.76 -11.25
CA GLN A 63 -2.13 -2.88 -11.43
C GLN A 63 -1.62 -2.73 -12.85
N SER A 64 -0.34 -2.39 -13.01
CA SER A 64 0.35 -2.56 -14.28
C SER A 64 0.29 -4.05 -14.55
N CYS A 65 -0.79 -4.50 -15.19
CA CYS A 65 -0.98 -5.87 -15.61
C CYS A 65 0.17 -6.19 -16.56
N PRO A 66 1.14 -7.03 -16.19
CA PRO A 66 2.21 -7.42 -17.11
C PRO A 66 1.69 -8.36 -18.22
N PHE A 67 0.38 -8.65 -18.25
CA PHE A 67 -0.24 -9.58 -19.18
C PHE A 67 -1.22 -8.93 -20.16
N ALA A 68 -1.35 -7.59 -20.17
CA ALA A 68 -2.27 -6.92 -21.09
C ALA A 68 -1.72 -6.79 -22.54
N GLU A 69 -0.55 -7.36 -22.85
CA GLU A 69 0.14 -7.12 -24.14
C GLU A 69 0.59 -8.40 -24.87
N THR A 70 -0.22 -9.47 -24.87
CA THR A 70 0.05 -10.64 -25.72
C THR A 70 -1.12 -11.09 -26.61
N ASP A 71 -2.33 -10.56 -26.43
CA ASP A 71 -3.49 -10.93 -27.27
C ASP A 71 -3.63 -10.12 -28.56
N ALA A 72 -2.80 -9.09 -28.78
CA ALA A 72 -2.86 -8.26 -29.99
C ALA A 72 -2.05 -8.81 -31.20
N LEU A 73 -1.28 -9.90 -31.05
CA LEU A 73 -0.34 -10.37 -32.08
C LEU A 73 -0.67 -11.73 -32.73
N HIS A 74 -1.68 -12.47 -32.29
CA HIS A 74 -2.01 -13.80 -32.87
C HIS A 74 -3.17 -13.83 -33.88
N GLY A 75 -3.66 -12.68 -34.33
CA GLY A 75 -4.78 -12.56 -35.27
C GLY A 75 -4.43 -12.51 -36.77
N LYS A 76 -3.22 -12.90 -37.22
CA LYS A 76 -2.91 -13.01 -38.66
C LYS A 76 -2.32 -14.37 -39.02
N ARG A 77 -3.18 -15.37 -39.21
CA ARG A 77 -2.85 -16.49 -40.10
C ARG A 77 -3.38 -16.15 -41.49
N ARG A 78 -2.45 -16.07 -42.42
CA ARG A 78 -2.66 -15.95 -43.86
C ARG A 78 -3.24 -17.25 -44.44
N ASP A 79 -4.15 -17.05 -45.38
CA ASP A 79 -4.42 -17.77 -46.63
C ASP A 79 -4.75 -19.27 -46.64
N GLY A 80 -5.80 -19.61 -47.39
CA GLY A 80 -6.15 -21.00 -47.73
C GLY A 80 -7.31 -21.17 -48.70
N LYS A 81 -7.08 -20.77 -49.97
CA LYS A 81 -7.79 -21.17 -51.21
C LYS A 81 -9.12 -20.50 -51.57
#